data_AF-A0A0W4ZQ37-F1
#
_entry.id   AF-A0A0W4ZQ37-F1
#
_cell.length_a   1.000
_cell.length_b   1.000
_cell.length_c   1.000
_cell.angle_alpha   90.00
_cell.angle_beta   90.00
_cell.angle_gamma   90.00
#
_symmetry.space_group_name_H-M   'P 1'
#
loop_
_entity.id
_entity.type
_entity.pdbx_description
1 polymer ?
#
loop_
_entity_poly.entity_id
_entity_poly.type
_entity_poly.pdbx_seq_one_letter_code
_entity_poly.pdbx_strand_id
1 'polypeptide(L)'
;MESFPLNQLESLRNRALQLLHSLTHFLNIIDHSDPLPSWPVLISNLNILLSSVNSISLLLQESNILKETRVFPSSSFPVRQQEGLLTTLLRKKVIPEVEEWETEGRLLGVNVEEDTSFYEWVKYVVIQEREKRNWEGYYTREQELVAIQNEHKGLNQEDILQEIRKNRKLEQTDEKARMNAILSFMRTGKRETMFS
;
A
#
# COMPACT_ATOMS: atom_id res chain seq x y z
N MET A 1 11.12 -32.15 26.26
CA MET A 1 11.31 -30.70 26.41
C MET A 1 10.33 -30.05 25.46
N GLU A 2 9.20 -29.54 25.96
CA GLU A 2 8.29 -28.71 25.16
C GLU A 2 9.08 -27.52 24.61
N SER A 3 9.19 -27.40 23.29
CA SER A 3 9.89 -26.28 22.68
C SER A 3 9.04 -25.01 22.84
N PHE A 4 9.32 -24.23 23.88
CA PHE A 4 8.72 -22.92 24.06
C PHE A 4 8.99 -22.03 22.84
N PRO A 5 7.98 -21.37 22.22
CA PRO A 5 8.16 -20.54 21.02
C PRO A 5 8.82 -19.19 21.32
N LEU A 6 10.03 -19.22 21.87
CA LEU A 6 10.74 -18.00 22.24
C LEU A 6 10.99 -17.10 21.03
N ASN A 7 11.45 -17.70 19.93
CA ASN A 7 11.86 -16.94 18.73
C ASN A 7 10.66 -16.26 18.06
N GLN A 8 9.51 -16.95 17.97
CA GLN A 8 8.29 -16.38 17.40
C GLN A 8 7.72 -15.28 18.30
N LEU A 9 7.70 -15.48 19.62
CA LEU A 9 7.24 -14.47 20.57
C LEU A 9 8.13 -13.23 20.56
N GLU A 10 9.46 -13.39 20.48
CA GLU A 10 10.38 -12.26 20.42
C GLU A 10 10.24 -11.50 19.08
N SER A 11 10.01 -12.22 17.98
CA SER A 11 9.71 -11.61 16.69
C SER A 11 8.40 -10.81 16.74
N LEU A 12 7.35 -11.38 17.31
CA LEU A 12 6.06 -10.70 17.50
C LEU A 12 6.20 -9.48 18.40
N ARG A 13 6.94 -9.60 19.50
CA ARG A 13 7.24 -8.48 20.41
C ARG A 13 7.91 -7.33 19.67
N ASN A 14 8.95 -7.61 18.88
CA ASN A 14 9.65 -6.59 18.10
C ASN A 14 8.72 -5.87 17.11
N ARG A 15 7.81 -6.61 16.45
CA ARG A 15 6.82 -6.00 15.53
C ARG A 15 5.75 -5.20 16.26
N ALA A 16 5.25 -5.67 17.40
CA ALA A 16 4.30 -4.94 18.23
C ALA A 16 4.90 -3.62 18.75
N LEU A 17 6.18 -3.62 19.12
CA LEU A 17 6.90 -2.40 19.50
C LEU A 17 7.06 -1.42 18.33
N GLN A 18 7.30 -1.91 17.11
CA GLN A 18 7.33 -1.07 15.91
C GLN A 18 5.97 -0.41 15.65
N LEU A 19 4.87 -1.17 15.76
CA LEU A 19 3.52 -0.64 15.62
C LEU A 19 3.21 0.42 16.69
N LEU A 20 3.58 0.15 17.94
CA LEU A 20 3.41 1.10 19.02
C LEU A 20 4.18 2.41 18.74
N HIS A 21 5.42 2.32 18.28
CA HIS A 21 6.21 3.49 17.92
C HIS A 21 5.58 4.29 16.77
N SER A 22 5.06 3.61 15.74
CA SER A 22 4.35 4.29 14.64
C SER A 22 3.05 4.95 15.09
N LEU A 23 2.31 4.35 16.03
CA LEU A 23 1.09 4.94 16.58
C LEU A 23 1.40 6.17 17.43
N THR A 24 2.38 6.09 18.33
CA THR A 24 2.76 7.24 19.15
C THR A 24 3.30 8.38 18.29
N HIS A 25 4.08 8.07 17.25
CA HIS A 25 4.52 9.08 16.29
C HIS A 25 3.34 9.73 15.56
N PHE A 26 2.37 8.94 15.10
CA PHE A 26 1.17 9.46 14.43
C PHE A 26 0.31 10.35 15.34
N LEU A 27 0.10 9.92 16.59
CA LEU A 27 -0.59 10.73 17.60
C LEU A 27 0.14 12.05 17.86
N ASN A 28 1.46 12.02 18.02
CA ASN A 28 2.25 13.24 18.20
C ASN A 28 2.11 14.21 17.02
N ILE A 29 2.04 13.71 15.78
CA ILE A 29 1.81 14.57 14.60
C ILE A 29 0.45 15.25 14.71
N ILE A 30 -0.60 14.51 15.08
CA ILE A 30 -1.96 15.04 15.21
C ILE A 30 -2.02 16.06 16.35
N ASP A 31 -1.48 15.74 17.52
CA ASP A 31 -1.55 16.57 18.73
C ASP A 31 -0.74 17.87 18.59
N HIS A 32 0.31 17.88 17.77
CA HIS A 32 1.20 19.04 17.57
C HIS A 32 0.91 19.85 16.31
N SER A 33 -0.06 19.44 15.48
CA SER A 33 -0.47 20.21 14.31
C SER A 33 -1.78 20.95 14.56
N ASP A 34 -1.67 22.28 14.67
CA ASP A 34 -2.81 23.20 14.64
C ASP A 34 -2.57 24.25 13.54
N PRO A 35 -3.27 24.20 12.39
CA PRO A 35 -4.38 23.30 12.05
C PRO A 35 -3.93 21.85 11.77
N LEU A 36 -4.91 20.95 11.63
CA LEU A 36 -4.70 19.54 11.25
C LEU A 36 -3.63 19.36 10.15
N PRO A 37 -2.86 18.26 10.20
CA PRO A 37 -1.76 18.06 9.28
C PRO A 37 -2.30 17.83 7.86
N SER A 38 -1.47 18.12 6.86
CA SER A 38 -1.89 18.00 5.47
C SER A 38 -2.28 16.56 5.12
N TRP A 39 -3.29 16.42 4.25
CA TRP A 39 -3.83 15.12 3.84
C TRP A 39 -2.76 14.10 3.35
N PRO A 40 -1.74 14.50 2.55
CA PRO A 40 -0.68 13.57 2.16
C PRO A 40 0.12 13.01 3.34
N VAL A 41 0.33 13.81 4.38
CA VAL A 41 1.04 13.38 5.60
C VAL A 41 0.20 12.34 6.36
N LEU A 42 -1.11 12.55 6.46
CA LEU A 42 -2.02 11.59 7.09
C LEU A 42 -2.00 10.24 6.35
N ILE A 43 -2.16 10.25 5.02
CA ILE A 43 -2.14 9.02 4.22
C ILE A 43 -0.81 8.28 4.36
N SER A 44 0.31 8.99 4.31
CA SER A 44 1.64 8.38 4.44
C SER A 44 1.77 7.62 5.76
N ASN A 45 1.38 8.24 6.88
CA ASN A 45 1.44 7.60 8.20
C ASN A 45 0.46 6.42 8.33
N LEU A 46 -0.74 6.53 7.76
CA LEU A 46 -1.70 5.43 7.72
C LEU A 46 -1.16 4.23 6.91
N ASN A 47 -0.46 4.47 5.80
CA ASN A 47 0.16 3.40 5.01
C ASN A 47 1.28 2.68 5.81
N ILE A 48 2.04 3.41 6.62
CA ILE A 48 3.05 2.83 7.52
C ILE A 48 2.37 1.92 8.56
N LEU A 49 1.28 2.40 9.16
CA LEU A 49 0.48 1.62 10.12
C LEU A 49 -0.12 0.37 9.47
N LEU A 50 -0.66 0.48 8.26
CA LEU A 50 -1.20 -0.65 7.52
C LEU A 50 -0.13 -1.71 7.25
N SER A 51 1.07 -1.30 6.86
CA SER A 51 2.20 -2.21 6.62
C SER A 51 2.64 -2.95 7.89
N SER A 52 2.68 -2.25 9.04
CA SER A 52 3.05 -2.87 10.32
C SER A 52 1.98 -3.86 10.81
N VAL A 53 0.69 -3.52 10.70
CA VAL A 53 -0.43 -4.42 10.99
C VAL A 53 -0.40 -5.65 10.09
N ASN A 54 -0.21 -5.47 8.78
CA ASN A 54 -0.12 -6.59 7.83
C ASN A 54 1.05 -7.53 8.18
N SER A 55 2.20 -6.96 8.55
CA SER A 55 3.37 -7.75 8.98
C SER A 55 3.08 -8.59 10.23
N ILE A 56 2.37 -8.04 11.21
CA ILE A 56 1.96 -8.80 12.41
C ILE A 56 0.95 -9.89 12.05
N SER A 57 -0.01 -9.58 11.18
CA SER A 57 -1.03 -10.54 10.74
C SER A 57 -0.41 -11.76 10.05
N LEU A 58 0.54 -11.55 9.13
CA LEU A 58 1.28 -12.63 8.47
C LEU A 58 2.03 -13.51 9.47
N LEU A 59 2.74 -12.92 10.44
CA LEU A 59 3.46 -13.68 11.48
C LEU A 59 2.50 -14.51 12.36
N LEU A 60 1.33 -13.96 12.70
CA LEU A 60 0.31 -14.67 13.48
C LEU A 60 -0.32 -15.82 12.68
N GLN A 61 -0.48 -15.66 11.36
CA GLN A 61 -1.00 -16.70 10.48
C GLN A 61 -0.01 -17.86 10.32
N GLU A 62 1.28 -17.56 10.16
CA GLU A 62 2.34 -18.56 9.96
C GLU A 62 2.61 -19.40 11.23
N SER A 63 2.32 -18.87 12.42
CA SER A 63 2.74 -19.46 13.68
C SER A 63 1.69 -20.38 14.33
N ASN A 64 1.61 -21.62 13.85
CA ASN A 64 0.72 -22.64 14.44
C ASN A 64 1.05 -22.95 15.91
N ILE A 65 2.32 -22.91 16.30
CA ILE A 65 2.74 -23.14 17.69
C ILE A 65 2.12 -22.13 18.68
N LEU A 66 1.86 -20.89 18.26
CA LEU A 66 1.25 -19.90 19.16
C LEU A 66 -0.20 -20.28 19.53
N LYS A 67 -0.90 -21.02 18.66
CA LYS A 67 -2.26 -21.51 18.93
C LYS A 67 -2.27 -22.64 19.97
N GLU A 68 -1.22 -23.46 19.99
CA GLU A 68 -1.07 -24.58 20.93
C GLU A 68 -0.54 -24.12 22.30
N THR A 69 0.21 -23.03 22.31
CA THR A 69 0.84 -22.49 23.52
C THR A 69 -0.20 -21.84 24.45
N ARG A 70 -0.18 -22.22 25.73
CA ARG A 70 -1.05 -21.64 26.77
C ARG A 70 -0.26 -20.69 27.66
N VAL A 71 -0.81 -19.51 27.91
CA VAL A 71 -0.20 -18.50 28.78
C VAL A 71 -0.88 -18.53 30.15
N PHE A 72 -0.07 -18.63 31.20
CA PHE A 72 -0.49 -18.56 32.61
C PHE A 72 0.54 -17.76 33.42
N PRO A 73 0.17 -17.13 34.54
CA PRO A 73 1.10 -16.37 35.36
C PRO A 73 2.21 -17.26 35.90
N SER A 74 3.44 -16.73 35.95
CA SER A 74 4.54 -17.43 36.62
C SER A 74 4.33 -17.44 38.14
N SER A 75 4.98 -18.39 38.82
CA SER A 75 4.95 -18.47 40.30
C SER A 75 5.45 -17.19 40.99
N SER A 76 6.26 -16.39 40.30
CA SER A 76 6.79 -15.12 40.80
C SER A 76 5.81 -13.95 40.71
N PHE A 77 4.70 -14.08 39.97
CA PHE A 77 3.73 -13.00 39.82
C PHE A 77 2.81 -12.90 41.06
N PRO A 78 2.63 -11.73 41.69
CA PRO A 78 1.82 -11.58 42.91
C PRO A 78 0.31 -11.60 42.63
N VAL A 79 -0.24 -12.78 42.30
CA VAL A 79 -1.65 -12.97 41.88
C VAL A 79 -2.64 -12.40 42.90
N ARG A 80 -2.41 -12.64 44.20
CA ARG A 80 -3.34 -12.22 45.27
C ARG A 80 -3.45 -10.69 45.44
N GLN A 81 -2.42 -9.94 45.05
CA GLN A 81 -2.40 -8.49 45.19
C GLN A 81 -2.93 -7.79 43.93
N GLN A 82 -2.72 -8.39 42.75
CA GLN A 82 -2.95 -7.76 41.45
C GLN A 82 -3.79 -8.64 40.51
N GLU A 83 -4.86 -9.24 41.04
CA GLU A 83 -5.75 -10.10 40.25
C GLU A 83 -6.46 -9.32 39.13
N GLY A 84 -6.90 -8.09 39.39
CA GLY A 84 -7.54 -7.23 38.38
C GLY A 84 -6.63 -6.89 37.20
N LEU A 85 -5.33 -6.67 37.44
CA LEU A 85 -4.35 -6.44 36.38
C LEU A 85 -4.13 -7.71 35.55
N LEU A 86 -3.99 -8.86 36.22
CA LEU A 86 -3.79 -10.15 35.55
C LEU A 86 -4.95 -10.50 34.62
N THR A 87 -6.18 -10.33 35.10
CA THR A 87 -7.39 -10.59 34.30
C THR A 87 -7.49 -9.64 33.10
N THR A 88 -7.02 -8.40 33.24
CA THR A 88 -6.96 -7.43 32.14
C THR A 88 -5.88 -7.80 31.11
N LEU A 89 -4.67 -8.18 31.53
CA LEU A 89 -3.56 -8.55 30.65
C LEU A 89 -3.82 -9.84 29.87
N LEU A 90 -4.45 -10.84 30.52
CA LEU A 90 -4.77 -12.12 29.90
C LEU A 90 -6.18 -12.16 29.28
N ARG A 91 -6.86 -11.01 29.18
CA ARG A 91 -8.19 -10.91 28.60
C ARG A 91 -8.16 -11.32 27.12
N LYS A 92 -8.99 -12.30 26.77
CA LYS A 92 -9.21 -12.73 25.37
C LYS A 92 -10.50 -12.17 24.75
N LYS A 93 -11.39 -11.59 25.56
CA LYS A 93 -12.63 -11.00 25.08
C LYS A 93 -12.31 -9.76 24.25
N VAL A 94 -12.75 -9.76 22.99
CA VAL A 94 -12.65 -8.62 22.07
C VAL A 94 -13.42 -7.40 22.59
N ILE A 95 -13.26 -6.27 21.91
CA ILE A 95 -13.92 -5.00 22.25
C ILE A 95 -15.39 -5.09 21.76
N PRO A 96 -16.38 -4.55 22.50
CA PRO A 96 -17.80 -4.66 22.15
C PRO A 96 -18.13 -4.20 20.72
N GLU A 97 -17.53 -3.10 20.25
CA GLU A 97 -17.71 -2.61 18.87
C GLU A 97 -17.35 -3.66 17.81
N VAL A 98 -16.30 -4.45 18.07
CA VAL A 98 -15.87 -5.54 17.18
C VAL A 98 -16.85 -6.72 17.25
N GLU A 99 -17.40 -7.02 18.44
CA GLU A 99 -18.44 -8.05 18.58
C GLU A 99 -19.69 -7.68 17.77
N GLU A 100 -20.12 -6.42 17.81
CA GLU A 100 -21.23 -5.89 17.03
C GLU A 100 -20.96 -6.05 15.53
N TRP A 101 -19.81 -5.61 15.04
CA TRP A 101 -19.42 -5.76 13.63
C TRP A 101 -19.36 -7.21 13.18
N GLU A 102 -18.88 -8.12 14.02
CA GLU A 102 -18.90 -9.55 13.71
C GLU A 102 -20.34 -10.09 13.60
N THR A 103 -21.25 -9.64 14.47
CA THR A 103 -22.65 -10.06 14.39
C THR A 103 -23.32 -9.55 13.12
N GLU A 104 -23.09 -8.29 12.76
CA GLU A 104 -23.58 -7.71 11.50
C GLU A 104 -22.99 -8.44 10.28
N GLY A 105 -21.69 -8.70 10.28
CA GLY A 105 -21.01 -9.44 9.22
C GLY A 105 -21.54 -10.87 9.04
N ARG A 106 -21.90 -11.55 10.14
CA ARG A 106 -22.52 -12.88 10.08
C ARG A 106 -23.93 -12.84 9.48
N LEU A 107 -24.71 -11.79 9.75
CA LEU A 107 -26.05 -11.62 9.17
C LEU A 107 -26.01 -11.33 7.67
N LEU A 108 -24.97 -10.60 7.22
CA LEU A 108 -24.77 -10.24 5.83
C LEU A 108 -24.03 -11.30 5.01
N GLY A 109 -23.59 -12.41 5.62
CA GLY A 109 -22.71 -13.40 5.03
C GLY A 109 -23.17 -13.90 3.65
N VAL A 110 -22.53 -13.40 2.60
CA VAL A 110 -22.65 -13.86 1.21
C VAL A 110 -21.80 -15.12 0.99
N ASN A 111 -22.11 -15.90 -0.05
CA ASN A 111 -21.46 -17.17 -0.37
C ASN A 111 -19.97 -16.98 -0.74
N VAL A 112 -19.07 -17.17 0.24
CA VAL A 112 -17.63 -16.83 0.14
C VAL A 112 -16.87 -17.64 -0.93
N GLU A 113 -17.30 -18.87 -1.21
CA GLU A 113 -16.55 -19.77 -2.09
C GLU A 113 -16.55 -19.30 -3.56
N GLU A 114 -17.68 -18.80 -4.06
CA GLU A 114 -17.79 -18.30 -5.44
C GLU A 114 -16.89 -17.06 -5.64
N ASP A 115 -16.87 -16.16 -4.65
CA ASP A 115 -16.12 -14.92 -4.69
C ASP A 115 -14.60 -15.13 -4.73
N THR A 116 -14.07 -16.14 -4.02
CA THR A 116 -12.61 -16.39 -4.01
C THR A 116 -12.06 -16.75 -5.39
N SER A 117 -12.73 -17.65 -6.11
CA SER A 117 -12.33 -18.05 -7.47
C SER A 117 -12.37 -16.88 -8.45
N PHE A 118 -13.37 -16.00 -8.29
CA PHE A 118 -13.49 -14.78 -9.07
C PHE A 118 -12.35 -13.81 -8.77
N TYR A 119 -12.00 -13.58 -7.51
CA TYR A 119 -10.88 -12.70 -7.13
C TYR A 119 -9.54 -13.19 -7.67
N GLU A 120 -9.28 -14.50 -7.65
CA GLU A 120 -8.06 -15.07 -8.22
C GLU A 120 -7.98 -14.84 -9.73
N TRP A 121 -9.10 -15.03 -10.44
CA TRP A 121 -9.20 -14.73 -11.87
C TRP A 121 -8.97 -13.24 -12.16
N VAL A 122 -9.62 -12.33 -11.41
CA VAL A 122 -9.44 -10.88 -11.56
C VAL A 122 -7.97 -10.50 -11.35
N LYS A 123 -7.34 -11.03 -10.29
CA LYS A 123 -5.92 -10.78 -10.01
C LYS A 123 -5.04 -11.23 -11.18
N TYR A 124 -5.30 -12.40 -11.75
CA TYR A 124 -4.57 -12.89 -12.93
C TYR A 124 -4.73 -11.96 -14.13
N VAL A 125 -5.96 -11.57 -14.47
CA VAL A 125 -6.24 -10.66 -15.60
C VAL A 125 -5.55 -9.30 -15.41
N VAL A 126 -5.61 -8.72 -14.22
CA VAL A 126 -4.96 -7.43 -13.92
C VAL A 126 -3.44 -7.53 -14.08
N ILE A 127 -2.82 -8.62 -13.61
CA ILE A 127 -1.38 -8.84 -13.77
C ILE A 127 -1.02 -8.97 -15.25
N GLN A 128 -1.77 -9.76 -16.02
CA GLN A 128 -1.56 -9.92 -17.46
C GLN A 128 -1.65 -8.58 -18.21
N GLU A 129 -2.67 -7.77 -17.91
CA GLU A 129 -2.82 -6.44 -18.52
C GLU A 129 -1.73 -5.46 -18.08
N ARG A 130 -1.29 -5.54 -16.82
CA ARG A 130 -0.15 -4.76 -16.32
C ARG A 130 1.11 -5.12 -17.09
N GLU A 131 1.39 -6.39 -17.32
CA GLU A 131 2.60 -6.84 -18.01
C GLU A 131 2.61 -6.46 -19.49
N LYS A 132 1.44 -6.45 -20.16
CA LYS A 132 1.35 -6.01 -21.57
C LYS A 132 1.80 -4.56 -21.76
N ARG A 133 1.69 -3.73 -20.72
CA ARG A 133 1.97 -2.29 -20.80
C ARG A 133 3.35 -1.97 -20.23
N ASN A 134 4.05 -1.07 -20.89
CA ASN A 134 5.22 -0.44 -20.30
C ASN A 134 4.76 0.77 -19.47
N TRP A 135 5.09 0.77 -18.17
CA TRP A 135 4.68 1.81 -17.22
C TRP A 135 5.76 2.85 -16.98
N GLU A 136 6.98 2.62 -17.49
CA GLU A 136 8.10 3.53 -17.36
C GLU A 136 8.64 3.95 -18.74
N GLY A 137 8.90 5.26 -18.90
CA GLY A 137 9.45 5.83 -20.12
C GLY A 137 8.40 6.40 -21.08
N TYR A 138 8.82 6.63 -22.33
CA TYR A 138 8.04 7.38 -23.34
C TYR A 138 7.44 6.48 -24.43
N TYR A 139 7.45 5.15 -24.26
CA TYR A 139 7.01 4.22 -25.31
C TYR A 139 6.13 3.12 -24.75
N THR A 140 5.13 2.71 -25.53
CA THR A 140 4.37 1.50 -25.25
C THR A 140 5.16 0.26 -25.70
N ARG A 141 4.85 -0.89 -25.11
CA ARG A 141 5.50 -2.18 -25.46
C ARG A 141 5.33 -2.54 -26.94
N GLU A 142 4.23 -2.13 -27.55
CA GLU A 142 3.98 -2.28 -28.99
C GLU A 142 4.95 -1.46 -29.84
N GLN A 143 5.27 -0.23 -29.42
CA GLN A 143 6.22 0.63 -30.13
C GLN A 143 7.65 0.11 -30.03
N GLU A 144 8.00 -0.52 -28.91
CA GLU A 144 9.27 -1.23 -28.73
C GLU A 144 9.36 -2.45 -29.65
N LEU A 145 8.30 -3.26 -29.75
CA LEU A 145 8.26 -4.42 -30.66
C LEU A 145 8.35 -4.01 -32.13
N VAL A 146 7.70 -2.90 -32.53
CA VAL A 146 7.83 -2.35 -33.88
C VAL A 146 9.25 -1.86 -34.15
N ALA A 147 9.93 -1.27 -33.16
CA ALA A 147 11.34 -0.89 -33.28
C ALA A 147 12.24 -2.13 -33.50
N ILE A 148 12.04 -3.21 -32.76
CA ILE A 148 12.76 -4.49 -32.92
C ILE A 148 12.48 -5.12 -34.30
N GLN A 149 11.24 -5.08 -34.78
CA GLN A 149 10.91 -5.58 -36.12
C GLN A 149 11.57 -4.76 -37.25
N ASN A 150 11.77 -3.47 -37.03
CA ASN A 150 12.47 -2.59 -37.96
C ASN A 150 13.99 -2.72 -37.86
N GLU A 151 14.53 -3.23 -36.75
CA GLU A 151 15.93 -3.59 -36.59
C GLU A 151 16.36 -4.71 -37.56
N HIS A 152 15.48 -5.70 -37.77
CA HIS A 152 15.67 -6.71 -38.81
C HIS A 152 15.72 -6.14 -40.25
N LYS A 153 15.32 -4.88 -40.46
CA LYS A 153 15.43 -4.15 -41.73
C LYS A 153 16.67 -3.27 -41.83
N GLY A 154 17.59 -3.34 -40.84
CA GLY A 154 18.89 -2.67 -40.88
C GLY A 154 18.95 -1.28 -40.23
N LEU A 155 17.93 -0.90 -39.43
CA LEU A 155 17.92 0.36 -38.67
C LEU A 155 18.26 0.09 -37.19
N ASN A 156 19.15 0.89 -36.60
CA ASN A 156 19.57 0.70 -35.20
C ASN A 156 18.40 0.98 -34.23
N GLN A 157 18.12 0.03 -33.32
CA GLN A 157 16.97 0.08 -32.40
C GLN A 157 16.98 1.32 -31.50
N GLU A 158 18.15 1.72 -31.03
CA GLU A 158 18.30 2.88 -30.14
C GLU A 158 17.97 4.19 -30.82
N ASP A 159 18.28 4.34 -32.12
CA ASP A 159 18.04 5.57 -32.87
C ASP A 159 16.54 5.82 -33.08
N ILE A 160 15.78 4.76 -33.41
CA ILE A 160 14.31 4.82 -33.56
C ILE A 160 13.65 5.22 -32.25
N LEU A 161 14.09 4.62 -31.14
CA LEU A 161 13.56 4.97 -29.84
C LEU A 161 13.90 6.43 -29.52
N GLN A 162 15.16 6.86 -29.63
CA GLN A 162 15.56 8.24 -29.35
C GLN A 162 14.77 9.27 -30.16
N GLU A 163 14.45 8.97 -31.42
CA GLU A 163 13.62 9.83 -32.27
C GLU A 163 12.18 9.96 -31.77
N ILE A 164 11.55 8.86 -31.36
CA ILE A 164 10.22 8.90 -30.73
C ILE A 164 10.25 9.71 -29.43
N ARG A 165 11.34 9.59 -28.63
CA ARG A 165 11.56 10.38 -27.40
C ARG A 165 11.62 11.87 -27.71
N LYS A 166 12.36 12.23 -28.77
CA LYS A 166 12.56 13.61 -29.21
C LYS A 166 11.24 14.21 -29.70
N ASN A 167 10.48 13.47 -30.52
CA ASN A 167 9.21 13.93 -31.06
C ASN A 167 8.18 14.18 -29.95
N ARG A 168 8.05 13.29 -28.97
CA ARG A 168 7.13 13.52 -27.84
C ARG A 168 7.54 14.67 -26.93
N LYS A 169 8.85 14.91 -26.75
CA LYS A 169 9.33 16.09 -26.02
C LYS A 169 9.00 17.38 -26.76
N LEU A 170 9.14 17.38 -28.09
CA LEU A 170 8.74 18.50 -28.95
C LEU A 170 7.23 18.76 -28.88
N GLU A 171 6.40 17.72 -28.97
CA GLU A 171 4.94 17.83 -28.82
C GLU A 171 4.55 18.45 -27.48
N GLN A 172 5.16 17.99 -26.37
CA GLN A 172 4.91 18.56 -25.05
C GLN A 172 5.33 20.03 -24.93
N THR A 173 6.44 20.43 -25.56
CA THR A 173 6.87 21.84 -25.57
C THR A 173 5.95 22.71 -26.41
N ASP A 174 5.50 22.21 -27.55
CA ASP A 174 4.57 22.92 -28.45
C ASP A 174 3.19 23.06 -27.80
N GLU A 175 2.69 22.03 -27.14
CA GLU A 175 1.43 22.08 -26.39
C GLU A 175 1.48 23.08 -25.23
N LYS A 176 2.59 23.11 -24.47
CA LYS A 176 2.80 24.12 -23.42
C LYS A 176 2.88 25.54 -23.98
N ALA A 177 3.56 25.72 -25.11
CA ALA A 177 3.62 27.01 -25.79
C ALA A 177 2.23 27.46 -26.25
N ARG A 178 1.42 26.56 -26.83
CA ARG A 178 0.02 26.82 -27.19
C ARG A 178 -0.84 27.15 -25.97
N MET A 179 -0.70 26.40 -24.88
CA MET A 179 -1.44 26.65 -23.64
C MET A 179 -1.11 28.03 -23.07
N ASN A 180 0.18 28.41 -23.06
CA ASN A 180 0.61 29.74 -22.62
C ASN A 180 0.08 30.85 -23.53
N ALA A 181 0.09 30.67 -24.85
CA ALA A 181 -0.49 31.63 -25.79
C ALA A 181 -2.01 31.77 -25.62
N ILE A 182 -2.71 30.67 -25.29
CA ILE A 182 -4.14 30.70 -24.98
C ILE A 182 -4.40 31.45 -23.66
N LEU A 183 -3.58 31.23 -22.63
CA LEU A 183 -3.68 31.93 -21.35
C LEU A 183 -3.34 33.43 -21.49
N SER A 184 -2.32 33.79 -22.28
CA SER A 184 -1.98 35.18 -22.57
C SER A 184 -3.08 35.88 -23.37
N PHE A 185 -3.68 35.17 -24.35
CA PHE A 185 -4.86 35.63 -25.09
C PHE A 185 -6.06 35.87 -24.17
N MET A 186 -6.38 34.92 -23.28
CA MET A 186 -7.49 35.08 -22.32
C MET A 186 -7.28 36.27 -21.38
N ARG A 187 -6.03 36.55 -21.00
CA ARG A 187 -5.70 37.66 -20.09
C ARG A 187 -5.64 39.03 -20.77
N THR A 188 -5.19 39.10 -22.03
CA THR A 188 -4.85 40.38 -22.69
C THR A 188 -5.61 40.65 -23.98
N GLY A 189 -6.38 39.67 -24.49
CA GLY A 189 -7.14 39.76 -25.74
C GLY A 189 -6.30 39.80 -27.02
N LYS A 190 -4.97 39.71 -26.94
CA LYS A 190 -4.07 39.72 -28.11
C LYS A 190 -3.77 38.30 -28.57
N ARG A 191 -4.07 37.99 -29.84
CA ARG A 191 -3.65 36.74 -30.48
C ARG A 191 -2.16 36.81 -30.75
N GLU A 192 -1.38 35.96 -30.09
CA GLU A 192 0.01 35.71 -30.48
C GLU A 192 0.02 34.89 -31.77
N THR A 193 0.56 35.47 -32.85
CA THR A 193 0.71 34.80 -34.15
C THR A 193 1.91 33.86 -34.11
N MET A 194 1.70 32.65 -33.60
CA MET A 194 2.67 31.56 -33.72
C MET A 194 2.49 30.88 -35.08
N PHE A 195 2.88 31.52 -36.18
CA PHE A 195 3.26 30.89 -37.47
C PHE A 195 3.83 31.98 -38.39
N SER A 196 5.16 32.05 -38.50
CA SER A 196 5.90 32.50 -39.68
C SER A 196 7.25 31.82 -39.71
#